data_AF-A0A935P3R5-F1
#
_entry.id   AF-A0A935P3R5-F1
#
_cell.length_a   1.000
_cell.length_b   1.000
_cell.length_c   1.000
_cell.angle_alpha   90.00
_cell.angle_beta   90.00
_cell.angle_gamma   90.00
#
_symmetry.space_group_name_H-M   'P 1'
#
loop_
_entity.id
_entity.type
_entity.pdbx_description
1 polymer ?
#
loop_
_entity_poly.entity_id
_entity_poly.type
_entity_poly.pdbx_seq_one_letter_code
_entity_poly.pdbx_strand_id
1 'polypeptide(L)'
;MVFVAAEEQGLLGSAYYAANPSFPPGAIAANVNFDGGNIRDETKDVTYIGKGKSSLDGIVEEIATRQGRTVKPDQFPDRGFFYRSDQFNFAKIGVPALYLSTGTEFVGKPSGWGTEQLRHYETTNYHQPTDQLAADWTFEGMGAPEDATIGLWTAYRVAQR
;
A
#
# COMPACT_ATOMS: atom_id res chain seq x y z
N MET A 1 2.78 13.96 8.46
CA MET A 1 2.17 13.49 7.21
C MET A 1 2.79 14.28 6.07
N VAL A 2 3.14 13.63 4.97
CA VAL A 2 3.72 14.26 3.78
C VAL A 2 2.81 13.94 2.61
N PHE A 3 2.42 14.95 1.84
CA PHE A 3 1.78 14.78 0.53
C PHE A 3 2.85 15.11 -0.51
N VAL A 4 3.29 14.09 -1.23
CA VAL A 4 4.33 14.23 -2.24
C VAL A 4 3.74 14.74 -3.55
N ALA A 5 4.56 15.41 -4.35
CA ALA A 5 4.22 15.85 -5.69
C ALA A 5 5.13 15.15 -6.71
N ALA A 6 4.70 15.11 -7.97
CA ALA A 6 5.49 14.57 -9.07
C ALA A 6 5.98 13.12 -8.83
N GLU A 7 5.14 12.30 -8.18
CA GLU A 7 5.31 10.84 -8.06
C GLU A 7 5.42 10.22 -9.47
N GLU A 8 4.45 10.55 -10.32
CA GLU A 8 4.36 10.10 -11.71
C GLU A 8 5.49 10.60 -12.64
N GLN A 9 6.34 11.50 -12.15
CA GLN A 9 7.53 11.98 -12.89
C GLN A 9 8.83 11.33 -12.38
N GLY A 10 8.71 10.17 -11.72
CA GLY A 10 9.85 9.44 -11.18
C GLY A 10 10.13 9.75 -9.71
N LEU A 11 9.06 9.85 -8.90
CA LEU A 11 9.12 9.97 -7.45
C LEU A 11 9.83 11.24 -6.96
N LEU A 12 9.75 12.34 -7.72
CA LEU A 12 10.58 13.53 -7.49
C LEU A 12 10.30 14.18 -6.12
N GLY A 13 9.04 14.21 -5.69
CA GLY A 13 8.65 14.76 -4.39
C GLY A 13 9.20 13.96 -3.21
N SER A 14 9.02 12.63 -3.21
CA SER A 14 9.60 11.78 -2.15
C SER A 14 11.11 11.72 -2.21
N ALA A 15 11.72 11.75 -3.40
CA ALA A 15 13.17 11.83 -3.55
C ALA A 15 13.72 13.12 -2.92
N TYR A 16 13.07 14.25 -3.19
CA TYR A 16 13.43 15.53 -2.57
C TYR A 16 13.27 15.48 -1.05
N TYR A 17 12.15 14.95 -0.53
CA TYR A 17 11.92 14.85 0.90
C TYR A 17 12.92 13.90 1.59
N ALA A 18 13.22 12.75 1.00
CA ALA A 18 14.20 11.81 1.54
C ALA A 18 15.61 12.41 1.60
N ALA A 19 15.96 13.29 0.66
CA ALA A 19 17.22 14.03 0.68
C ALA A 19 17.21 15.26 1.62
N ASN A 20 16.03 15.79 1.94
CA ASN A 20 15.84 16.99 2.77
C ASN A 20 14.75 16.77 3.84
N PRO A 21 14.90 15.77 4.73
CA PRO A 21 13.86 15.42 5.67
C PRO A 21 13.66 16.55 6.69
N SER A 22 12.42 16.77 7.11
CA SER A 22 12.11 17.72 8.20
C SER A 22 12.61 17.26 9.57
N PHE A 23 13.08 16.02 9.67
CA PHE A 23 13.64 15.41 10.87
C PHE A 23 15.14 15.13 10.67
N PRO A 24 15.94 15.09 11.75
CA PRO A 24 17.34 14.69 11.65
C PRO A 24 17.51 13.33 10.95
N PRO A 25 18.64 13.10 10.25
CA PRO A 25 18.94 11.80 9.67
C PRO A 25 18.79 10.67 10.70
N GLY A 26 18.11 9.59 10.32
CA GLY A 26 17.83 8.44 11.19
C GLY A 26 16.67 8.61 12.18
N ALA A 27 16.04 9.79 12.27
CA ALA A 27 14.92 10.03 13.19
C ALA A 27 13.55 9.61 12.62
N ILE A 28 13.46 9.21 11.35
CA ILE A 28 12.22 8.70 10.75
C ILE A 28 12.11 7.21 11.08
N ALA A 29 11.23 6.86 12.02
CA ALA A 29 11.09 5.47 12.50
C ALA A 29 10.42 4.53 11.49
N ALA A 30 9.50 5.04 10.68
CA ALA A 30 8.82 4.29 9.63
C ALA A 30 8.23 5.23 8.56
N ASN A 31 8.07 4.70 7.35
CA ASN A 31 7.23 5.25 6.30
C ASN A 31 6.01 4.34 6.12
N VAL A 32 4.81 4.91 6.19
CA VAL A 32 3.56 4.23 5.84
C VAL A 32 3.00 4.94 4.61
N ASN A 33 3.14 4.28 3.46
CA ASN A 33 2.79 4.81 2.15
C ASN A 33 1.39 4.36 1.73
N PHE A 34 0.62 5.32 1.24
CA PHE A 34 -0.70 5.10 0.65
C PHE A 34 -0.67 5.61 -0.78
N ASP A 35 -0.78 4.67 -1.72
CA ASP A 35 -0.76 4.96 -3.15
C ASP A 35 -1.69 3.98 -3.86
N GLY A 36 -2.85 4.51 -4.25
CA GLY A 36 -4.04 3.71 -4.48
C GLY A 36 -4.58 3.05 -3.20
N GLY A 37 -5.67 2.32 -3.34
CA GLY A 37 -6.31 1.58 -2.27
C GLY A 37 -7.40 0.67 -2.81
N ASN A 38 -7.97 -0.17 -1.95
CA ASN A 38 -9.05 -1.06 -2.36
C ASN A 38 -10.37 -0.29 -2.57
N ILE A 39 -10.63 0.07 -3.82
CA ILE A 39 -11.84 0.75 -4.27
C ILE A 39 -13.09 -0.16 -4.29
N ARG A 40 -12.99 -1.41 -3.85
CA ARG A 40 -14.03 -2.46 -3.91
C ARG A 40 -14.31 -3.05 -2.52
N ASP A 41 -15.04 -4.16 -2.54
CA ASP A 41 -15.47 -4.93 -1.38
C ASP A 41 -14.27 -5.48 -0.56
N GLU A 42 -14.58 -6.02 0.61
CA GLU A 42 -13.63 -6.65 1.52
C GLU A 42 -12.86 -7.82 0.86
N THR A 43 -11.62 -8.02 1.31
CA THR A 43 -10.73 -9.10 0.83
C THR A 43 -10.20 -9.91 2.01
N LYS A 44 -10.06 -11.23 1.85
CA LYS A 44 -9.48 -12.12 2.87
C LYS A 44 -7.96 -11.98 3.00
N ASP A 45 -7.34 -11.36 2.02
CA ASP A 45 -5.92 -11.07 1.96
C ASP A 45 -5.65 -9.57 1.78
N VAL A 46 -4.46 -9.12 2.17
CA VAL A 46 -3.91 -7.82 1.81
C VAL A 46 -2.57 -8.03 1.13
N THR A 47 -2.29 -7.27 0.07
CA THR A 47 -1.00 -7.34 -0.63
C THR A 47 -0.03 -6.37 0.03
N TYR A 48 1.10 -6.86 0.55
CA TYR A 48 2.19 -6.01 1.03
C TYR A 48 3.28 -5.93 -0.05
N ILE A 49 3.28 -4.82 -0.77
CA ILE A 49 4.30 -4.49 -1.76
C ILE A 49 5.64 -4.27 -1.04
N GLY A 50 6.57 -5.21 -1.25
CA GLY A 50 7.86 -5.22 -0.56
C GLY A 50 7.92 -6.10 0.70
N LYS A 51 6.94 -6.97 0.95
CA LYS A 51 7.04 -8.02 1.98
C LYS A 51 8.39 -8.74 1.89
N GLY A 52 9.07 -8.87 3.02
CA GLY A 52 10.42 -9.42 3.15
C GLY A 52 11.54 -8.38 3.06
N LYS A 53 11.22 -7.10 2.82
CA LYS A 53 12.21 -6.00 2.69
C LYS A 53 12.14 -4.99 3.83
N SER A 54 11.24 -5.17 4.80
CA SER A 54 11.00 -4.20 5.88
C SER A 54 10.97 -4.90 7.24
N SER A 55 11.43 -4.21 8.27
CA SER A 55 11.27 -4.67 9.66
C SER A 55 9.82 -4.53 10.17
N LEU A 56 8.94 -3.94 9.38
CA LEU A 56 7.51 -3.79 9.69
C LEU A 56 6.70 -5.06 9.41
N ASP A 57 7.23 -6.03 8.65
CA ASP A 57 6.52 -7.25 8.24
C ASP A 57 5.75 -7.93 9.38
N GLY A 58 6.43 -8.22 10.50
CA GLY A 58 5.79 -8.91 11.62
C GLY A 58 4.69 -8.08 12.31
N ILE A 59 4.84 -6.74 12.32
CA ILE A 59 3.80 -5.85 12.87
C ILE A 59 2.56 -5.88 11.97
N VAL A 60 2.76 -5.80 10.66
CA VAL A 60 1.69 -5.82 9.66
C VAL A 60 0.96 -7.17 9.67
N GLU A 61 1.69 -8.28 9.75
CA GLU A 61 1.13 -9.63 9.86
C GLU A 61 0.29 -9.81 11.13
N GLU A 62 0.78 -9.32 12.28
CA GLU A 62 0.03 -9.38 13.54
C GLU A 62 -1.30 -8.60 13.44
N ILE A 63 -1.27 -7.41 12.84
CA ILE A 63 -2.46 -6.56 12.70
C ILE A 63 -3.46 -7.17 11.70
N ALA A 64 -3.00 -7.61 10.53
CA ALA A 64 -3.86 -8.27 9.55
C ALA A 64 -4.51 -9.54 10.11
N THR A 65 -3.76 -10.32 10.90
CA THR A 65 -4.30 -11.52 11.57
C THR A 65 -5.44 -11.17 12.54
N ARG A 66 -5.36 -10.04 13.24
CA ARG A 66 -6.45 -9.56 14.11
C ARG A 66 -7.71 -9.15 13.35
N GLN A 67 -7.58 -8.80 12.07
CA GLN A 67 -8.70 -8.58 11.15
C GLN A 67 -9.19 -9.88 10.50
N GLY A 68 -8.57 -11.04 10.80
CA GLY A 68 -8.88 -12.31 10.14
C GLY A 68 -8.32 -12.41 8.72
N ARG A 69 -7.36 -11.56 8.35
CA ARG A 69 -6.78 -11.46 7.00
C ARG A 69 -5.35 -12.00 6.93
N THR A 70 -4.95 -12.42 5.74
CA THR A 70 -3.60 -12.90 5.46
C THR A 70 -2.81 -11.85 4.69
N VAL A 71 -1.56 -11.59 5.08
CA VAL A 71 -0.65 -10.75 4.30
C VAL A 71 0.01 -11.60 3.21
N LYS A 72 -0.20 -11.25 1.95
CA LYS A 72 0.48 -11.85 0.81
C LYS A 72 1.58 -10.91 0.28
N PRO A 73 2.67 -11.43 -0.31
CA PRO A 73 3.63 -10.61 -1.04
C PRO A 73 2.98 -10.02 -2.30
N ASP A 74 3.72 -9.18 -3.03
CA ASP A 74 3.28 -8.66 -4.34
C ASP A 74 2.76 -9.79 -5.24
N GLN A 75 1.48 -9.71 -5.62
CA GLN A 75 0.79 -10.71 -6.44
C GLN A 75 1.08 -10.52 -7.95
N PHE A 76 1.70 -9.40 -8.34
CA PHE A 76 2.06 -9.06 -9.72
C PHE A 76 3.52 -8.58 -9.78
N PRO A 77 4.49 -9.42 -9.38
CA PRO A 77 5.88 -8.99 -9.19
C PRO A 77 6.58 -8.56 -10.49
N ASP A 78 6.07 -8.97 -11.65
CA ASP A 78 6.54 -8.54 -12.98
C ASP A 78 6.33 -7.04 -13.24
N ARG A 79 5.42 -6.39 -12.50
CA ARG A 79 5.15 -4.95 -12.60
C ARG A 79 6.14 -4.07 -11.87
N GLY A 80 6.93 -4.64 -10.96
CA GLY A 80 7.97 -3.93 -10.21
C GLY A 80 7.44 -2.83 -9.28
N PHE A 81 6.21 -2.96 -8.72
CA PHE A 81 5.54 -1.92 -7.93
C PHE A 81 6.38 -1.36 -6.78
N PHE A 82 7.21 -2.19 -6.14
CA PHE A 82 8.09 -1.75 -5.07
C PHE A 82 8.99 -0.56 -5.44
N TYR A 83 9.37 -0.43 -6.72
CA TYR A 83 10.27 0.61 -7.22
C TYR A 83 9.55 1.82 -7.81
N ARG A 84 8.21 1.81 -7.82
CA ARG A 84 7.35 2.73 -8.56
C ARG A 84 6.39 3.52 -7.67
N SER A 85 6.69 3.65 -6.38
CA SER A 85 5.92 4.48 -5.46
C SER A 85 6.81 5.02 -4.34
N ASP A 86 6.33 6.03 -3.63
CA ASP A 86 7.14 6.91 -2.80
C ASP A 86 7.84 6.24 -1.62
N GLN A 87 7.33 5.11 -1.13
CA GLN A 87 7.99 4.31 -0.09
C GLN A 87 9.44 3.96 -0.47
N PHE A 88 9.72 3.83 -1.77
CA PHE A 88 11.01 3.41 -2.28
C PHE A 88 12.12 4.39 -1.88
N ASN A 89 11.88 5.70 -1.94
CA ASN A 89 12.89 6.70 -1.59
C ASN A 89 13.17 6.74 -0.08
N PHE A 90 12.18 6.42 0.76
CA PHE A 90 12.39 6.24 2.20
C PHE A 90 13.19 4.96 2.48
N ALA A 91 12.86 3.85 1.81
CA ALA A 91 13.60 2.60 1.94
C ALA A 91 15.09 2.75 1.54
N LYS A 92 15.40 3.53 0.49
CA LYS A 92 16.78 3.82 0.06
C LYS A 92 17.66 4.45 1.15
N ILE A 93 17.06 5.27 2.02
CA ILE A 93 17.78 5.93 3.12
C ILE A 93 17.69 5.13 4.44
N GLY A 94 17.23 3.88 4.38
CA GLY A 94 17.18 2.96 5.52
C GLY A 94 15.95 3.08 6.40
N VAL A 95 14.93 3.85 6.01
CA VAL A 95 13.67 3.94 6.76
C VAL A 95 12.81 2.70 6.47
N PRO A 96 12.38 1.93 7.49
CA PRO A 96 11.43 0.84 7.30
C PRO A 96 10.14 1.34 6.65
N ALA A 97 9.69 0.68 5.59
CA ALA A 97 8.60 1.19 4.77
C ALA A 97 7.47 0.17 4.60
N LEU A 98 6.23 0.64 4.67
CA LEU A 98 4.99 -0.11 4.46
C LEU A 98 4.29 0.45 3.24
N TYR A 99 3.96 -0.41 2.28
CA TYR A 99 3.11 -0.07 1.13
C TYR A 99 2.14 -1.22 0.88
N LEU A 100 0.86 -0.97 1.15
CA LEU A 100 -0.20 -1.96 0.96
C LEU A 100 -0.92 -1.71 -0.37
N SER A 101 -1.33 -2.80 -1.00
CA SER A 101 -2.19 -2.82 -2.17
C SER A 101 -3.34 -3.79 -1.93
N THR A 102 -4.38 -3.67 -2.74
CA THR A 102 -5.59 -4.50 -2.69
C THR A 102 -5.25 -5.99 -2.75
N GLY A 103 -5.93 -6.77 -1.92
CA GLY A 103 -5.90 -8.23 -1.99
C GLY A 103 -6.55 -8.78 -3.27
N THR A 104 -6.44 -10.09 -3.45
CA THR A 104 -7.02 -10.79 -4.63
C THR A 104 -8.19 -11.71 -4.28
N GLU A 105 -8.36 -12.03 -3.00
CA GLU A 105 -9.35 -12.98 -2.49
C GLU A 105 -10.57 -12.22 -1.93
N PHE A 106 -11.38 -11.66 -2.82
CA PHE A 106 -12.60 -10.93 -2.44
C PHE A 106 -13.62 -11.83 -1.75
N VAL A 107 -14.21 -11.32 -0.66
CA VAL A 107 -15.23 -12.05 0.10
C VAL A 107 -16.45 -12.31 -0.79
N GLY A 108 -16.94 -13.55 -0.77
CA GLY A 108 -18.11 -13.96 -1.56
C GLY A 108 -17.90 -14.06 -3.08
N LYS A 109 -16.66 -13.86 -3.58
CA LYS A 109 -16.33 -14.01 -5.01
C LYS A 109 -15.59 -15.34 -5.27
N PRO A 110 -15.70 -15.91 -6.48
CA PRO A 110 -14.92 -17.09 -6.84
C PRO A 110 -13.43 -16.78 -6.96
N SER A 111 -12.59 -17.81 -6.79
CA SER A 111 -11.13 -17.67 -6.95
C SER A 111 -10.77 -17.11 -8.33
N GLY A 112 -9.77 -16.24 -8.38
CA GLY A 112 -9.30 -15.57 -9.60
C GLY A 112 -10.14 -14.34 -10.02
N TRP A 113 -11.33 -14.13 -9.44
CA TRP A 113 -12.15 -12.96 -9.76
C TRP A 113 -11.42 -11.65 -9.44
N GLY A 114 -10.83 -11.53 -8.25
CA GLY A 114 -10.10 -10.31 -7.84
C GLY A 114 -8.91 -10.00 -8.73
N THR A 115 -8.12 -11.03 -9.08
CA THR A 115 -7.02 -10.90 -10.03
C THR A 115 -7.51 -10.38 -11.39
N GLU A 116 -8.65 -10.87 -11.88
CA GLU A 116 -9.23 -10.38 -13.13
C GLU A 116 -9.70 -8.93 -13.02
N GLN A 117 -10.33 -8.54 -11.92
CA GLN A 117 -10.76 -7.16 -11.70
C GLN A 117 -9.59 -6.18 -11.64
N LEU A 118 -8.53 -6.54 -10.90
CA LEU A 118 -7.33 -5.72 -10.78
C LEU A 118 -6.63 -5.57 -12.13
N ARG A 119 -6.50 -6.66 -12.90
CA ARG A 119 -5.93 -6.61 -14.26
C ARG A 119 -6.78 -5.78 -15.21
N HIS A 120 -8.10 -5.93 -15.15
CA HIS A 120 -9.01 -5.12 -15.95
C HIS A 120 -8.79 -3.64 -15.64
N TYR A 121 -8.84 -3.25 -14.37
CA TYR A 121 -8.59 -1.86 -13.96
C TYR A 121 -7.22 -1.35 -14.42
N GLU A 122 -6.14 -2.13 -14.23
CA GLU A 122 -4.78 -1.77 -14.69
C GLU A 122 -4.70 -1.53 -16.20
N THR A 123 -5.42 -2.33 -17.00
CA THR A 123 -5.35 -2.25 -18.47
C THR A 123 -6.30 -1.25 -19.09
N THR A 124 -7.40 -0.90 -18.42
CA THR A 124 -8.45 -0.05 -19.01
C THR A 124 -8.61 1.30 -18.34
N ASN A 125 -8.29 1.43 -17.06
CA ASN A 125 -8.60 2.62 -16.27
C ASN A 125 -7.36 3.30 -15.69
N TYR A 126 -6.38 2.54 -15.21
CA TYR A 126 -5.17 3.11 -14.63
C TYR A 126 -4.45 4.07 -15.60
N HIS A 127 -4.17 5.29 -15.15
CA HIS A 127 -3.58 6.39 -15.95
C HIS A 127 -4.39 6.79 -17.19
N GLN A 128 -5.68 6.47 -17.23
CA GLN A 128 -6.58 6.86 -18.30
C GLN A 128 -7.58 7.93 -17.84
N PRO A 129 -8.18 8.72 -18.76
CA PRO A 129 -9.26 9.64 -18.42
C PRO A 129 -10.48 8.98 -17.76
N THR A 130 -10.62 7.66 -17.88
CA THR A 130 -11.67 6.85 -17.24
C THR A 130 -11.37 6.53 -15.78
N ASP A 131 -10.21 6.91 -15.25
CA ASP A 131 -9.87 6.81 -13.82
C ASP A 131 -10.63 7.86 -13.00
N GLN A 132 -11.94 7.62 -12.85
CA GLN A 132 -12.87 8.49 -12.16
C GLN A 132 -13.72 7.66 -11.21
N LEU A 133 -14.31 8.32 -10.21
CA LEU A 133 -15.28 7.69 -9.32
C LEU A 133 -16.39 7.04 -10.15
N ALA A 134 -16.60 5.75 -9.91
CA ALA A 134 -17.63 4.97 -10.56
C ALA A 134 -18.65 4.47 -9.54
N ALA A 135 -19.87 4.22 -10.01
CA ALA A 135 -20.98 3.83 -9.15
C ALA A 135 -20.80 2.46 -8.47
N ASP A 136 -19.87 1.64 -8.98
CA ASP A 136 -19.52 0.32 -8.46
C ASP A 136 -18.35 0.36 -7.44
N TRP A 137 -17.82 1.54 -7.11
CA TRP A 137 -16.81 1.67 -6.07
C TRP A 137 -17.46 1.66 -4.69
N THR A 138 -17.21 0.61 -3.91
CA THR A 138 -17.81 0.42 -2.58
C THR A 138 -16.88 0.88 -1.46
N PHE A 139 -15.57 0.87 -1.70
CA PHE A 139 -14.51 1.23 -0.73
C PHE A 139 -14.53 0.44 0.59
N GLU A 140 -15.31 -0.63 0.70
CA GLU A 140 -15.43 -1.41 1.94
C GLU A 140 -14.08 -2.00 2.34
N GLY A 141 -13.31 -2.49 1.35
CA GLY A 141 -11.98 -3.03 1.60
C GLY A 141 -10.89 -1.99 1.87
N MET A 142 -11.13 -0.70 1.63
CA MET A 142 -10.19 0.37 2.00
C MET A 142 -10.45 0.91 3.41
N GLY A 143 -11.73 1.00 3.81
CA GLY A 143 -12.21 1.62 5.04
C GLY A 143 -11.86 0.85 6.31
N ALA A 144 -12.45 1.23 7.45
CA ALA A 144 -12.32 0.45 8.69
C ALA A 144 -13.28 -0.75 8.68
N PRO A 145 -12.83 -1.97 9.04
CA PRO A 145 -11.58 -2.32 9.74
C PRO A 145 -10.45 -2.83 8.82
N GLU A 146 -10.37 -2.40 7.56
CA GLU A 146 -9.56 -2.99 6.50
C GLU A 146 -8.21 -2.29 6.26
N ASP A 147 -7.79 -2.12 5.00
CA ASP A 147 -6.43 -1.76 4.57
C ASP A 147 -5.89 -0.49 5.26
N ALA A 148 -6.70 0.58 5.32
CA ALA A 148 -6.29 1.83 5.93
C ALA A 148 -5.98 1.67 7.43
N THR A 149 -6.69 0.77 8.11
CA THR A 149 -6.47 0.55 9.54
C THR A 149 -5.22 -0.28 9.81
N ILE A 150 -4.79 -1.15 8.88
CA ILE A 150 -3.48 -1.82 8.99
C ILE A 150 -2.35 -0.78 9.01
N GLY A 151 -2.39 0.18 8.08
CA GLY A 151 -1.43 1.28 8.03
C GLY A 151 -1.46 2.14 9.30
N LEU A 152 -2.65 2.53 9.75
CA LEU A 152 -2.82 3.30 10.99
C LEU A 152 -2.27 2.58 12.23
N TRP A 153 -2.67 1.32 12.44
CA TRP A 153 -2.24 0.55 13.60
C TRP A 153 -0.74 0.23 13.54
N THR A 154 -0.17 0.06 12.35
CA THR A 154 1.28 -0.09 12.19
C THR A 154 2.00 1.19 12.63
N ALA A 155 1.56 2.36 12.15
CA ALA A 155 2.12 3.64 12.57
C ALA A 155 1.99 3.85 14.09
N TYR A 156 0.82 3.54 14.66
CA TYR A 156 0.58 3.60 16.10
C TYR A 156 1.55 2.69 16.87
N ARG A 157 1.70 1.43 16.47
CA ARG A 157 2.62 0.48 17.11
C ARG A 157 4.06 0.93 17.06
N VAL A 158 4.50 1.54 15.95
CA VAL A 158 5.84 2.11 15.82
C VAL A 158 6.01 3.30 16.77
N ALA A 159 5.02 4.18 16.89
CA ALA A 159 5.09 5.37 17.73
C ALA A 159 5.05 5.09 19.25
N GLN A 160 4.68 3.88 19.67
CA GLN A 160 4.71 3.45 21.08
C GLN A 160 6.04 2.85 21.53
N ARG A 161 7.03 2.73 20.63
CA ARG A 161 8.35 2.15 20.92
C ARG A 161 9.38 3.20 21.29
#